data_AF-A0A496Q3F1-F1
#
_entry.id   AF-A0A496Q3F1-F1
#
_cell.length_a   1.000
_cell.length_b   1.000
_cell.length_c   1.000
_cell.angle_alpha   90.00
_cell.angle_beta   90.00
_cell.angle_gamma   90.00
#
_symmetry.space_group_name_H-M   'P 1'
#
loop_
_entity.id
_entity.type
_entity.pdbx_description
1 polymer ?
#
loop_
_entity_poly.entity_id
_entity_poly.type
_entity_poly.pdbx_seq_one_letter_code
_entity_poly.pdbx_strand_id
1 'polypeptide(L)'
;MGRLKPDVSIEQAAAQLETISAHLAATFPSEYEGSGVNLISLHAYFRQGGQVLYFLLGAVGFLLLIACTNIANLQLARSTSRYAEIAVRTVLGAPRWSIVRQLVTESLVFAVIGGVFGILMGRWGLRITSSFVPAGIPHMDQVSVDGTIVFTAFAI
;
A
#
# COMPACT_ATOMS: atom_id res chain seq x y z
N MET A 1 -15.74 1.64 -20.14
CA MET A 1 -16.26 2.46 -19.02
C MET A 1 -17.39 3.32 -19.57
N GLY A 2 -18.64 3.11 -19.12
CA GLY A 2 -19.81 3.85 -19.60
C GLY A 2 -20.55 4.49 -18.43
N ARG A 3 -21.15 5.67 -18.63
CA ARG A 3 -21.93 6.37 -17.60
C ARG A 3 -23.40 6.00 -17.77
N LEU A 4 -24.05 5.52 -16.70
CA LEU A 4 -25.50 5.32 -16.71
C LEU A 4 -26.24 6.66 -16.81
N LYS A 5 -27.43 6.64 -17.43
CA LYS A 5 -28.38 7.75 -17.39
C LYS A 5 -28.89 7.91 -15.93
N PRO A 6 -29.19 9.14 -15.47
CA PRO A 6 -29.51 9.41 -14.05
C PRO A 6 -30.70 8.62 -13.49
N ASP A 7 -31.68 8.29 -14.32
CA ASP A 7 -32.93 7.63 -13.92
C ASP A 7 -32.95 6.10 -14.15
N VAL A 8 -31.83 5.50 -14.54
CA VAL A 8 -31.77 4.06 -14.86
C VAL A 8 -31.11 3.31 -13.71
N SER A 9 -31.84 2.35 -13.12
CA SER A 9 -31.28 1.48 -12.08
C SER A 9 -30.27 0.51 -12.67
N ILE A 10 -29.33 0.04 -11.85
CA ILE A 10 -28.31 -0.95 -12.27
C ILE A 10 -28.97 -2.24 -12.77
N GLU A 11 -30.09 -2.65 -12.16
CA GLU A 11 -30.87 -3.83 -12.57
C GLU A 11 -31.52 -3.65 -13.95
N GLN A 12 -32.08 -2.47 -14.23
CA GLN A 12 -32.64 -2.16 -15.54
C GLN A 12 -31.56 -2.09 -16.62
N ALA A 13 -30.40 -1.51 -16.30
CA ALA A 13 -29.27 -1.49 -17.20
C ALA A 13 -28.72 -2.90 -17.45
N ALA A 14 -28.72 -3.78 -16.43
CA ALA A 14 -28.34 -5.18 -16.57
C ALA A 14 -29.26 -5.95 -17.50
N ALA A 15 -30.58 -5.83 -17.33
CA ALA A 15 -31.54 -6.48 -18.21
C ALA A 15 -31.44 -5.98 -19.67
N GLN A 16 -31.20 -4.68 -19.88
CA GLN A 16 -31.00 -4.13 -21.23
C GLN A 16 -29.71 -4.64 -21.87
N LEU A 17 -28.60 -4.68 -21.12
CA LEU A 17 -27.32 -5.17 -21.62
C LEU A 17 -27.32 -6.68 -21.88
N GLU A 18 -28.08 -7.46 -21.11
CA GLU A 18 -28.30 -8.88 -21.36
C GLU A 18 -29.11 -9.11 -22.64
N THR A 19 -30.11 -8.27 -22.89
CA THR A 19 -30.89 -8.34 -24.14
C THR A 19 -30.01 -7.97 -25.35
N ILE A 20 -29.18 -6.94 -25.21
CA ILE A 20 -28.24 -6.51 -26.25
C ILE A 20 -27.16 -7.59 -26.49
N SER A 21 -26.61 -8.18 -25.43
CA SER A 21 -25.57 -9.21 -25.54
C SER A 21 -26.10 -10.48 -26.19
N ALA A 22 -27.33 -10.90 -25.87
CA ALA A 22 -27.99 -12.03 -26.51
C ALA A 22 -28.20 -11.77 -28.01
N HIS A 23 -28.58 -10.55 -28.38
CA HIS A 23 -28.75 -10.17 -29.78
C HIS A 23 -27.41 -10.12 -30.55
N LEU A 24 -26.35 -9.60 -29.91
CA LEU A 24 -25.01 -9.57 -30.49
C LEU A 24 -24.42 -10.97 -30.66
N ALA A 25 -24.59 -11.86 -29.67
CA ALA A 25 -24.14 -13.25 -29.75
C ALA A 25 -24.84 -14.03 -30.87
N ALA A 26 -26.12 -13.74 -31.13
CA ALA A 26 -26.86 -14.33 -32.25
C ALA A 26 -26.43 -13.77 -33.62
N THR A 27 -25.98 -12.51 -33.66
CA THR A 27 -25.62 -11.81 -34.91
C THR A 27 -24.15 -12.03 -35.29
N PHE A 28 -23.26 -12.22 -34.31
CA PHE A 28 -21.82 -12.43 -34.49
C PHE A 28 -21.29 -13.61 -33.66
N PRO A 29 -21.66 -14.87 -34.00
CA PRO A 29 -21.33 -16.04 -33.19
C PRO A 29 -19.83 -16.28 -33.03
N SER A 30 -19.03 -16.01 -34.08
CA SER A 30 -17.59 -16.26 -34.09
C SER A 30 -16.76 -15.30 -33.22
N GLU A 31 -17.36 -14.18 -32.79
CA GLU A 31 -16.68 -13.13 -32.02
C GLU A 31 -17.15 -13.09 -30.55
N TYR A 32 -18.31 -13.68 -30.25
CA TYR A 32 -18.96 -13.62 -28.93
C TYR A 32 -19.33 -14.98 -28.33
N GLU A 33 -18.95 -16.11 -28.94
CA GLU A 33 -19.12 -17.45 -28.35
C GLU A 33 -18.47 -17.53 -26.96
N GLY A 34 -19.28 -17.76 -25.92
CA GLY A 34 -18.83 -17.90 -24.54
C GLY A 34 -18.54 -16.60 -23.77
N SER A 35 -18.74 -15.42 -24.38
CA SER A 35 -18.51 -14.13 -23.71
C SER A 35 -19.79 -13.61 -23.03
N GLY A 36 -19.97 -13.94 -21.75
CA GLY A 36 -21.01 -13.33 -20.91
C GLY A 36 -20.68 -11.86 -20.57
N VAL A 37 -21.67 -10.97 -20.68
CA VAL A 37 -21.50 -9.57 -20.25
C VAL A 37 -21.73 -9.47 -18.75
N ASN A 38 -20.64 -9.36 -17.98
CA ASN A 38 -20.72 -9.14 -16.54
C ASN A 38 -20.72 -7.63 -16.23
N LEU A 39 -21.88 -7.13 -15.81
CA LEU A 39 -22.03 -5.76 -15.33
C LEU A 39 -21.66 -5.67 -13.86
N ILE A 40 -20.49 -5.12 -13.59
CA ILE A 40 -20.04 -4.83 -12.25
C ILE A 40 -20.11 -3.32 -12.04
N SER A 41 -20.79 -2.90 -10.97
CA SER A 41 -20.78 -1.48 -10.61
C SER A 41 -19.36 -1.07 -10.22
N LEU A 42 -18.84 -0.05 -10.88
CA LEU A 42 -17.47 0.42 -10.63
C LEU A 42 -17.33 0.93 -9.19
N HIS A 43 -18.39 1.51 -8.63
CA HIS A 43 -18.41 1.98 -7.24
C HIS A 43 -18.32 0.83 -6.23
N ALA A 44 -19.06 -0.28 -6.41
CA ALA A 44 -18.96 -1.43 -5.50
C ALA A 44 -17.60 -2.12 -5.59
N TYR A 45 -17.02 -2.19 -6.79
CA TYR A 45 -15.68 -2.74 -7.01
C TYR A 45 -14.61 -1.94 -6.24
N PHE A 46 -14.61 -0.61 -6.35
CA PHE A 46 -13.69 0.23 -5.60
C PHE A 46 -13.94 0.21 -4.08
N ARG A 47 -15.21 0.12 -3.65
CA ARG A 47 -15.56 0.05 -2.22
C ARG A 47 -15.01 -1.21 -1.56
N GLN A 48 -15.06 -2.34 -2.25
CA GLN A 48 -14.56 -3.62 -1.74
C GLN A 48 -13.02 -3.64 -1.68
N GLY A 49 -12.35 -3.07 -2.69
CA GLY A 49 -10.88 -2.94 -2.69
C GLY A 49 -10.36 -2.00 -1.59
N GLY A 50 -11.08 -0.92 -1.30
CA GLY A 50 -10.66 0.07 -0.29
C GLY A 50 -10.56 -0.50 1.12
N GLN A 51 -11.47 -1.39 1.52
CA GLN A 51 -11.49 -1.94 2.88
C GLN A 51 -10.26 -2.82 3.18
N VAL A 52 -9.84 -3.62 2.20
CA VAL A 52 -8.62 -4.44 2.32
C VAL A 52 -7.39 -3.53 2.43
N LEU A 53 -7.33 -2.45 1.65
CA LEU A 53 -6.21 -1.52 1.68
C LEU A 53 -6.05 -0.83 3.05
N TYR A 54 -7.15 -0.41 3.68
CA TYR A 54 -7.12 0.13 5.05
C TYR A 54 -6.65 -0.89 6.08
N PHE A 55 -7.04 -2.17 5.93
CA PHE A 55 -6.60 -3.23 6.82
C PHE A 55 -5.09 -3.48 6.70
N LEU A 56 -4.56 -3.56 5.48
CA LEU A 56 -3.12 -3.63 5.23
C LEU A 56 -2.38 -2.42 5.79
N LEU A 57 -2.93 -1.21 5.62
CA LEU A 57 -2.33 0.01 6.17
C LEU A 57 -2.23 -0.06 7.69
N GLY A 58 -3.30 -0.48 8.37
CA GLY A 58 -3.30 -0.68 9.82
C GLY A 58 -2.26 -1.72 10.25
N ALA A 59 -2.19 -2.85 9.56
CA ALA A 59 -1.21 -3.90 9.85
C ALA A 59 0.24 -3.40 9.70
N VAL A 60 0.55 -2.66 8.64
CA VAL A 60 1.88 -2.06 8.43
C VAL A 60 2.19 -1.03 9.51
N GLY A 61 1.21 -0.20 9.92
CA GLY A 61 1.36 0.73 11.04
C GLY A 61 1.72 0.03 12.35
N PHE A 62 1.07 -1.10 12.67
CA PHE A 62 1.44 -1.91 13.83
C PHE A 62 2.84 -2.50 13.73
N LEU A 63 3.24 -2.99 12.55
CA LEU A 63 4.60 -3.50 12.32
C LEU A 63 5.65 -2.41 12.52
N LEU A 64 5.39 -1.18 12.06
CA LEU A 64 6.26 -0.03 12.31
C LEU A 64 6.36 0.28 13.81
N LEU A 65 5.25 0.30 14.55
CA LEU A 65 5.26 0.51 16.00
C LEU A 65 6.06 -0.57 16.75
N ILE A 66 5.91 -1.84 16.36
CA ILE A 66 6.67 -2.95 16.93
C ILE A 66 8.16 -2.77 16.65
N ALA A 67 8.54 -2.44 15.41
CA ALA A 67 9.92 -2.18 15.03
C ALA A 67 10.52 -1.00 15.84
N CYS A 68 9.79 0.11 15.95
CA CYS A 68 10.19 1.26 16.75
C CYS A 68 10.39 0.92 18.23
N THR A 69 9.48 0.12 18.81
CA THR A 69 9.59 -0.34 20.20
C THR A 69 10.82 -1.23 20.40
N ASN A 70 11.09 -2.14 19.46
CA ASN A 70 12.26 -3.02 19.51
C ASN A 70 13.58 -2.25 19.42
N ILE A 71 13.65 -1.24 18.55
CA ILE A 71 14.81 -0.36 18.43
C ILE A 71 14.99 0.45 19.73
N ALA A 72 13.91 0.99 20.29
CA ALA A 72 13.95 1.71 21.56
C ALA A 72 14.46 0.82 22.71
N ASN A 73 13.99 -0.43 22.80
CA ASN A 73 14.44 -1.39 23.80
C ASN A 73 15.92 -1.78 23.63
N LEU A 74 16.38 -2.03 22.39
CA LEU A 74 17.79 -2.31 22.10
C LEU A 74 18.70 -1.14 22.47
N GLN A 75 18.26 0.08 22.17
CA GLN A 75 18.99 1.29 22.52
C GLN A 75 19.03 1.52 24.04
N LEU A 76 17.91 1.28 24.74
CA LEU A 76 17.87 1.31 26.21
C LEU A 76 18.87 0.30 26.81
N ALA A 77 18.92 -0.93 26.30
CA ALA A 77 19.88 -1.94 26.75
C ALA A 77 21.35 -1.58 26.46
N ARG A 78 21.63 -0.84 25.38
CA ARG A 78 22.97 -0.30 25.09
C ARG A 78 23.30 0.93 25.93
N SER A 79 22.30 1.70 26.33
CA SER A 79 22.51 2.85 27.20
C SER A 79 22.93 2.38 28.60
N THR A 80 22.34 1.29 29.12
CA THR A 80 22.67 0.72 30.44
C THR A 80 24.12 0.25 30.58
N SER A 81 24.80 -0.14 29.50
CA SER A 81 26.25 -0.39 29.55
C SER A 81 27.11 0.89 29.61
N ARG A 82 26.57 2.03 29.15
CA ARG A 82 27.18 3.37 29.23
C ARG A 82 26.71 4.18 30.44
N TYR A 83 25.76 3.67 31.24
CA TYR A 83 25.16 4.37 32.38
C TYR A 83 26.21 4.75 33.43
N ALA A 84 27.27 3.96 33.60
CA ALA A 84 28.35 4.28 34.54
C ALA A 84 29.13 5.54 34.12
N GLU A 85 29.48 5.69 32.83
CA GLU A 85 30.11 6.92 32.31
C GLU A 85 29.16 8.13 32.36
N ILE A 86 27.88 7.90 32.06
CA ILE A 86 26.85 8.95 32.06
C ILE A 86 26.61 9.45 33.48
N ALA A 87 26.54 8.55 34.48
CA ALA A 87 26.38 8.89 35.89
C ALA A 87 27.54 9.79 36.38
N VAL A 88 28.77 9.43 36.04
CA VAL A 88 29.97 10.24 36.36
C VAL A 88 29.92 11.60 35.66
N ARG A 89 29.51 11.67 34.39
CA ARG A 89 29.36 12.93 33.65
C ARG A 89 28.19 13.81 34.13
N THR A 90 27.09 13.23 34.61
CA THR A 90 25.99 14.00 35.19
C THR A 90 26.32 14.62 36.54
N VAL A 91 27.16 13.97 37.34
CA VAL A 91 27.74 14.57 38.56
C VAL A 91 28.61 15.79 38.20
N LEU A 92 29.20 15.79 37.00
CA LEU A 92 29.95 16.90 36.41
C LEU A 92 29.08 17.90 35.60
N GLY A 93 27.75 17.73 35.57
CA GLY A 93 26.83 18.68 34.93
C GLY A 93 26.55 18.46 33.43
N ALA A 94 26.92 17.31 32.84
CA ALA A 94 26.72 17.08 31.41
C ALA A 94 25.25 16.86 31.01
N PRO A 95 24.79 17.36 29.84
CA PRO A 95 23.38 17.33 29.45
C PRO A 95 22.93 15.98 28.87
N ARG A 96 21.77 15.51 29.34
CA ARG A 96 21.04 14.29 28.90
C ARG A 96 20.64 14.32 27.42
N TRP A 97 20.69 15.49 26.80
CA TRP A 97 20.29 15.76 25.41
C TRP A 97 21.15 15.06 24.36
N SER A 98 22.42 14.76 24.66
CA SER A 98 23.32 14.10 23.71
C SER A 98 22.87 12.66 23.38
N ILE A 99 22.29 11.96 24.35
CA ILE A 99 21.85 10.56 24.19
C ILE A 99 20.58 10.52 23.34
N VAL A 100 19.63 11.42 23.63
CA VAL A 100 18.38 11.54 22.86
C VAL A 100 18.68 11.88 21.41
N ARG A 101 19.59 12.84 21.16
CA ARG A 101 19.97 13.21 19.79
C ARG A 101 20.61 12.05 19.04
N GLN A 102 21.50 11.31 19.69
CA GLN A 102 22.14 10.13 19.09
C GLN A 102 21.11 9.05 18.72
N LEU A 103 20.15 8.78 19.61
CA LEU A 103 19.04 7.85 19.36
C LEU A 103 18.24 8.23 18.12
N VAL A 104 17.85 9.51 18.04
CA VAL A 104 17.04 10.02 16.93
C VAL A 104 17.82 9.90 15.62
N THR A 105 19.10 10.28 15.60
CA THR A 105 19.93 10.13 14.40
C THR A 105 20.15 8.67 13.99
N GLU A 106 20.37 7.75 14.94
CA GLU A 106 20.61 6.34 14.63
C GLU A 106 19.34 5.67 14.09
N SER A 107 18.20 5.91 14.74
CA SER A 107 16.89 5.44 14.25
C SER A 107 16.52 6.05 12.90
N LEU A 108 16.85 7.32 12.66
CA LEU A 108 16.61 7.98 11.38
C LEU A 108 17.43 7.33 10.26
N VAL A 109 18.70 6.98 10.51
CA VAL A 109 19.55 6.29 9.53
C VAL A 109 18.97 4.92 9.18
N PHE A 110 18.56 4.13 10.18
CA PHE A 110 17.90 2.84 9.93
C PHE A 110 16.58 2.99 9.18
N ALA A 111 15.77 4.00 9.52
CA ALA A 111 14.51 4.29 8.83
C ALA A 111 14.74 4.67 7.36
N VAL A 112 15.74 5.51 7.06
CA VAL A 112 16.09 5.89 5.69
C VAL A 112 16.57 4.68 4.89
N ILE A 113 17.47 3.86 5.46
CA ILE A 113 17.95 2.64 4.79
C ILE A 113 16.78 1.69 4.53
N GLY A 114 15.94 1.43 5.53
CA GLY A 114 14.75 0.60 5.38
C GLY A 114 13.78 1.13 4.34
N GLY A 115 13.55 2.45 4.30
CA GLY A 115 12.70 3.11 3.31
C GLY A 115 13.23 2.97 1.88
N VAL A 116 14.54 3.15 1.67
CA VAL A 116 15.18 2.94 0.37
C VAL A 116 15.04 1.49 -0.08
N PHE A 117 15.33 0.53 0.80
CA PHE A 117 15.17 -0.90 0.50
C PHE A 117 13.71 -1.26 0.21
N GLY A 118 12.75 -0.70 0.96
CA GLY A 118 11.32 -0.90 0.74
C GLY A 118 10.86 -0.40 -0.63
N ILE A 119 11.30 0.79 -1.04
CA ILE A 119 11.00 1.34 -2.38
C ILE A 119 11.58 0.45 -3.49
N LEU A 120 12.84 0.00 -3.32
CA LEU A 120 13.49 -0.87 -4.29
C LEU A 120 12.77 -2.21 -4.41
N MET A 121 12.47 -2.87 -3.28
CA MET A 121 11.70 -4.12 -3.27
C MET A 121 10.30 -3.94 -3.85
N GLY A 122 9.62 -2.83 -3.55
CA GLY A 122 8.30 -2.53 -4.11
C GLY A 122 8.33 -2.42 -5.64
N ARG A 123 9.30 -1.67 -6.20
CA ARG A 123 9.49 -1.60 -7.66
C ARG A 123 9.82 -2.96 -8.27
N TRP A 124 10.61 -3.77 -7.57
CA TRP A 124 11.00 -5.09 -8.06
C TRP A 124 9.84 -6.08 -8.01
N GLY A 125 9.10 -6.12 -6.90
CA GLY A 125 7.91 -6.96 -6.71
C GLY A 125 6.83 -6.64 -7.73
N LEU A 126 6.60 -5.35 -8.03
CA LEU A 126 5.63 -4.94 -9.03
C LEU A 126 5.99 -5.46 -10.43
N ARG A 127 7.27 -5.40 -10.81
CA ARG A 127 7.76 -5.98 -12.07
C ARG A 127 7.58 -7.50 -12.11
N ILE A 128 7.90 -8.20 -11.02
CA ILE A 128 7.78 -9.66 -10.95
C ILE A 128 6.32 -10.08 -11.07
N THR A 129 5.42 -9.44 -10.31
CA THR A 129 3.99 -9.75 -10.35
C THR A 129 3.38 -9.48 -11.72
N SER A 130 3.80 -8.43 -12.42
CA SER A 130 3.32 -8.14 -13.78
C SER A 130 3.67 -9.23 -14.79
N SER A 131 4.71 -10.04 -14.54
CA SER A 131 5.10 -11.18 -15.39
C SER A 131 4.25 -12.43 -15.17
N PHE A 132 3.53 -12.53 -14.05
CA PHE A 132 2.71 -13.70 -13.69
C PHE A 132 1.21 -13.52 -13.96
N VAL A 133 0.78 -12.32 -14.37
CA VAL A 133 -0.63 -12.03 -14.63
C VAL A 133 -0.97 -12.28 -16.10
N PRO A 134 -1.96 -13.14 -16.42
CA PRO A 134 -2.41 -13.36 -17.79
C PRO A 134 -2.87 -12.04 -18.44
N ALA A 135 -2.51 -11.84 -19.71
CA ALA A 135 -2.87 -10.67 -20.51
C ALA A 135 -4.41 -10.54 -20.61
N GLY A 136 -5.02 -9.76 -19.72
CA GLY A 136 -6.48 -9.62 -19.66
C GLY A 136 -7.02 -8.60 -18.67
N ILE A 137 -6.17 -7.94 -17.87
CA ILE A 137 -6.56 -6.81 -17.02
C ILE A 137 -6.00 -5.53 -17.68
N PRO A 138 -6.81 -4.77 -18.43
CA PRO A 138 -6.43 -3.41 -18.83
C PRO A 138 -6.16 -2.62 -17.54
N HIS A 139 -5.15 -1.73 -17.54
CA HIS A 139 -4.71 -0.84 -16.43
C HIS A 139 -3.47 -1.25 -15.61
N MET A 140 -2.73 -2.33 -15.93
CA MET A 140 -1.45 -2.62 -15.25
C MET A 140 -0.33 -1.61 -15.58
N ASP A 141 -0.46 -0.96 -16.71
CA ASP A 141 0.43 0.04 -17.28
C ASP A 141 0.42 1.38 -16.52
N GLN A 142 -0.52 1.58 -15.58
CA GLN A 142 -0.59 2.77 -14.72
C GLN A 142 -0.19 2.53 -13.25
N VAL A 143 0.06 1.28 -12.85
CA VAL A 143 0.54 1.01 -11.48
C VAL A 143 2.02 1.36 -11.46
N SER A 144 2.31 2.55 -10.96
CA SER A 144 3.64 3.14 -10.85
C SER A 144 3.93 3.43 -9.39
N VAL A 145 5.17 3.19 -8.96
CA VAL A 145 5.65 3.76 -7.70
C VAL A 145 5.94 5.23 -7.96
N ASP A 146 4.91 6.06 -7.75
CA ASP A 146 4.95 7.51 -7.93
C ASP A 146 5.42 8.25 -6.68
N GLY A 147 5.96 9.46 -6.88
CA GLY A 147 6.46 10.31 -5.79
C GLY A 147 5.40 10.65 -4.73
N THR A 148 4.13 10.75 -5.12
CA THR A 148 3.02 10.97 -4.19
C THR A 148 2.81 9.79 -3.25
N ILE A 149 2.94 8.55 -3.74
CA ILE A 149 2.80 7.34 -2.91
C ILE A 149 3.96 7.24 -1.94
N VAL A 150 5.17 7.56 -2.39
CA VAL A 150 6.35 7.61 -1.52
C VAL A 150 6.16 8.68 -0.45
N PHE A 151 5.70 9.87 -0.82
CA PHE A 151 5.46 10.95 0.13
C PHE A 151 4.40 10.60 1.17
N THR A 152 3.25 10.06 0.75
CA THR A 152 2.19 9.66 1.70
C THR A 152 2.65 8.51 2.60
N ALA A 153 3.46 7.58 2.10
CA ALA A 153 4.03 6.52 2.92
C ALA A 153 5.01 7.03 3.99
N PHE A 154 5.74 8.12 3.73
CA PHE A 154 6.61 8.77 4.72
C PHE A 154 5.88 9.72 5.69
N ALA A 155 4.65 10.14 5.36
CA ALA A 155 3.84 11.05 6.17
C ALA A 155 2.95 10.33 7.21
N ILE A 156 2.83 9.01 7.12
CA ILE A 156 2.06 8.13 8.01
C ILE A 156 2.98 7.57 9.09
#